data_AF-E9ACT3-F1
#
_entry.id   AF-E9ACT3-F1
#
_cell.length_a   1.000
_cell.length_b   1.000
_cell.length_c   1.000
_cell.angle_alpha   90.00
_cell.angle_beta   90.00
_cell.angle_gamma   90.00
#
_symmetry.space_group_name_H-M   'P 1'
#
loop_
_entity.id
_entity.type
_entity.pdbx_description
1 polymer ?
#
loop_
_entity_poly.entity_id
_entity_poly.type
_entity_poly.pdbx_seq_one_letter_code
_entity_poly.pdbx_strand_id
1 'polypeptide(L)' 'MSSTFTALDELEREINTYLDGTQTTGGGDIGPVLFHSARVQMEIQDLSQRVQQKSIALEDRARNS' A
#
# COMPACT_ATOMS: atom_id res chain seq x y z
N MET A 1 -10.44 -2.22 21.45
CA MET A 1 -9.21 -2.67 20.77
C MET A 1 -9.53 -2.69 19.28
N SER A 2 -9.13 -1.65 18.56
CA SER A 2 -9.46 -1.48 17.14
C SER A 2 -8.57 -2.43 16.33
N SER A 3 -9.17 -3.33 15.56
CA SER A 3 -8.45 -4.30 14.73
C SER A 3 -7.54 -3.56 13.76
N THR A 4 -6.25 -3.86 13.79
CA THR A 4 -5.28 -3.39 12.80
C THR A 4 -5.61 -4.04 11.45
N PHE A 5 -6.54 -3.45 10.70
CA PHE A 5 -6.64 -3.69 9.27
C PHE A 5 -5.34 -3.17 8.66
N THR A 6 -4.65 -3.99 7.86
CA THR A 6 -3.50 -3.48 7.11
C THR A 6 -4.02 -2.60 5.96
N ALA A 7 -3.25 -1.60 5.52
CA ALA A 7 -3.70 -0.70 4.43
C ALA A 7 -4.08 -1.46 3.14
N LEU A 8 -3.53 -2.66 2.93
CA LEU A 8 -3.90 -3.56 1.83
C LEU A 8 -5.30 -4.16 2.01
N ASP A 9 -5.65 -4.56 3.23
CA ASP A 9 -7.00 -5.08 3.55
C ASP A 9 -8.07 -3.99 3.40
N GLU A 10 -7.72 -2.73 3.71
CA GLU A 10 -8.58 -1.58 3.47
C GLU A 10 -8.77 -1.32 1.97
N LEU A 11 -7.68 -1.36 1.20
CA LEU A 11 -7.74 -1.22 -0.26
C LEU A 11 -8.54 -2.33 -0.92
N GLU A 12 -8.37 -3.59 -0.49
CA GLU A 12 -9.15 -4.72 -1.00
C GLU A 12 -10.65 -4.52 -0.77
N ARG A 13 -11.04 -4.07 0.42
CA ARG A 13 -12.44 -3.77 0.74
C ARG A 13 -13.01 -2.64 -0.13
N GLU A 14 -12.23 -1.59 -0.37
CA GLU A 14 -12.65 -0.49 -1.26
C GLU A 14 -12.80 -0.95 -2.71
N ILE A 15 -11.89 -1.79 -3.21
CA ILE A 15 -12.00 -2.40 -4.55
C ILE A 15 -13.29 -3.21 -4.65
N ASN A 16 -13.56 -4.07 -3.68
CA ASN A 16 -14.77 -4.89 -3.68
C ASN A 16 -16.04 -4.02 -3.62
N THR A 17 -16.04 -2.96 -2.81
CA THR A 17 -17.16 -2.01 -2.73
C THR A 17 -17.42 -1.32 -4.08
N TYR A 18 -16.36 -0.92 -4.79
CA TYR A 18 -16.46 -0.34 -6.13
C TYR A 18 -17.01 -1.35 -7.16
N LEU A 19 -16.51 -2.59 -7.14
CA LEU A 19 -16.97 -3.65 -8.05
C LEU A 19 -18.44 -3.99 -7.81
N ASP A 20 -18.87 -4.10 -6.56
CA ASP A 20 -20.28 -4.33 -6.20
C ASP A 20 -21.17 -3.16 -6.64
N GLY A 21 -20.70 -1.92 -6.44
CA GLY A 21 -21.39 -0.72 -6.89
C GLY A 21 -21.57 -0.69 -8.42
N THR A 22 -20.49 -0.90 -9.18
CA THR A 22 -20.55 -0.93 -10.64
C THR A 22 -21.46 -2.03 -11.18
N GLN A 23 -21.48 -3.22 -10.56
CA GLN A 23 -22.37 -4.31 -10.96
C GLN A 23 -23.84 -4.02 -10.65
N THR A 24 -24.14 -3.34 -9.55
CA THR A 24 -25.51 -3.09 -9.11
C THR A 24 -26.16 -1.89 -9.79
N THR A 25 -25.42 -0.81 -10.05
CA THR A 25 -25.97 0.44 -10.60
C THR A 25 -25.54 0.74 -12.04
N GLY A 26 -24.61 -0.05 -12.60
CA GLY A 26 -24.01 0.20 -13.92
C GLY A 26 -22.99 1.34 -13.93
N GLY A 27 -22.65 1.91 -12.77
CA GLY A 27 -21.67 3.00 -12.65
C GLY A 27 -21.16 3.18 -11.23
N GLY A 28 -19.86 3.39 -11.07
CA GLY A 28 -19.22 3.58 -9.77
C GLY A 28 -18.09 4.60 -9.86
N ASP A 29 -17.86 5.33 -8.78
CA ASP A 29 -16.70 6.22 -8.67
C ASP A 29 -15.46 5.40 -8.30
N ILE A 30 -14.53 5.28 -9.25
CA ILE A 30 -13.26 4.57 -9.05
C ILE A 30 -12.21 5.46 -8.33
N GLY A 31 -12.48 6.77 -8.21
CA GLY A 31 -11.55 7.74 -7.62
C GLY A 31 -10.98 7.34 -6.25
N PRO A 32 -11.81 6.90 -5.28
CA PRO A 32 -11.33 6.44 -3.98
C PRO A 32 -10.34 5.27 -4.07
N VAL A 33 -10.64 4.27 -4.91
CA VAL A 33 -9.77 3.11 -5.13
C VAL A 33 -8.42 3.53 -5.70
N LEU A 34 -8.41 4.43 -6.70
CA LEU A 34 -7.18 4.94 -7.31
C LEU A 34 -6.35 5.73 -6.31
N PHE A 35 -6.99 6.59 -5.52
CA PHE A 35 -6.31 7.40 -4.52
C PHE A 35 -5.66 6.54 -3.44
N HIS A 36 -6.41 5.57 -2.89
CA HIS A 36 -5.87 4.67 -1.86
C HIS A 36 -4.76 3.78 -2.43
N SER A 37 -4.91 3.27 -3.65
CA SER A 37 -3.86 2.51 -4.34
C SER A 37 -2.56 3.31 -4.45
N ALA A 38 -2.65 4.58 -4.84
CA ALA A 38 -1.49 5.47 -4.94
C ALA A 38 -0.81 5.68 -3.58
N ARG A 39 -1.59 5.87 -2.52
CA ARG A 39 -1.06 6.02 -1.15
C ARG A 39 -0.29 4.79 -0.70
N VAL A 40 -0.86 3.59 -0.88
CA VAL A 40 -0.21 2.32 -0.53
C VAL A 40 1.08 2.12 -1.32
N GLN A 41 1.08 2.47 -2.62
CA GLN A 41 2.30 2.40 -3.45
C GLN A 41 3.40 3.33 -2.93
N MET A 42 3.07 4.54 -2.51
CA MET A 42 4.05 5.47 -1.93
C MET A 42 4.66 4.93 -0.62
N GLU A 43 3.83 4.33 0.24
CA GLU A 43 4.29 3.72 1.49
C GLU A 43 5.24 2.53 1.24
N ILE A 44 4.92 1.68 0.25
CA ILE A 44 5.78 0.57 -0.16
C ILE A 44 7.11 1.07 -0.73
N GLN A 45 7.08 2.13 -1.54
CA GLN A 45 8.30 2.74 -2.10
C GLN A 45 9.20 3.30 -1.00
N ASP A 46 8.63 4.05 -0.06
CA ASP A 46 9.37 4.60 1.09
C ASP A 46 9.98 3.50 1.96
N LEU A 47 9.21 2.44 2.26
CA LEU A 47 9.73 1.30 3.01
C LEU A 47 10.87 0.60 2.26
N SER A 48 10.71 0.40 0.96
CA SER A 48 11.74 -0.21 0.11
C SER A 48 13.04 0.59 0.13
N GLN A 49 12.94 1.92 0.04
CA GLN A 49 14.10 2.82 0.13
C GLN A 49 14.79 2.71 1.50
N ARG A 50 14.03 2.70 2.59
CA ARG A 50 14.59 2.55 3.95
C ARG A 50 15.30 1.21 4.13
N VAL A 51 14.72 0.12 3.61
CA VAL A 51 15.35 -1.22 3.64
C VAL A 51 16.66 -1.21 2.84
N GLN A 52 16.66 -0.64 1.64
CA GLN A 52 17.88 -0.53 0.81
C GLN A 52 18.98 0.27 1.51
N GLN A 53 18.64 1.44 2.06
CA GLN A 53 19.59 2.27 2.81
C GLN A 53 20.19 1.51 4.00
N LYS A 54 19.36 0.75 4.72
CA LYS A 54 19.83 -0.05 5.85
C LYS A 54 20.75 -1.19 5.40
N SER A 55 20.44 -1.85 4.29
CA SER A 55 21.29 -2.91 3.72
C SER A 55 22.68 -2.37 3.38
N ILE A 56 22.74 -1.23 2.67
CA ILE A 56 23.99 -0.56 2.31
C ILE A 56 24.81 -0.25 3.57
N ALA A 57 24.19 0.38 4.58
CA ALA A 57 24.89 0.73 5.82
C ALA A 57 25.44 -0.49 6.59
N LEU A 58 24.77 -1.64 6.50
CA LEU A 58 25.23 -2.90 7.11
C LEU A 58 26.40 -3.52 6.31
N GLU A 59 26.32 -3.51 4.99
CA GLU A 59 27.41 -3.98 4.11
C GLU A 59 28.68 -3.15 4.29
N ASP A 60 28.55 -1.83 4.35
CA ASP A 60 29.69 -0.92 4.58
C ASP A 60 30.33 -1.17 5.95
N ARG A 61 29.53 -1.39 6.99
CA ARG A 61 30.03 -1.73 8.32
C ARG A 61 30.79 -3.07 8.32
N ALA A 62 30.27 -4.08 7.63
CA ALA A 62 30.90 -5.39 7.54
C ALA A 62 32.24 -5.35 6.77
N ARG A 63 32.38 -4.48 5.77
CA ARG A 63 33.64 -4.31 5.02
C ARG A 63 34.71 -3.53 5.78
N ASN A 64 34.31 -2.67 6.71
CA ASN A 64 35.20 -1.83 7.50
C ASN A 64 35.54 -2.43 8.88
N SER A 65 35.14 -3.67 9.16
CA SER A 65 35.45 -4.44 10.37
C SER A 65 36.47 -5.53 10.08
#